data_AF-A0A392SL36-F1
#
_entry.id   AF-A0A392SL36-F1
#
_cell.length_a   1.000
_cell.length_b   1.000
_cell.length_c   1.000
_cell.angle_alpha   90.00
_cell.angle_beta   90.00
_cell.angle_gamma   90.00
#
_symmetry.space_group_name_H-M   'P 1'
#
loop_
_entity.id
_entity.type
_entity.pdbx_description
1 polymer ?
#
loop_
_entity_poly.entity_id
_entity_poly.type
_entity_poly.pdbx_seq_one_letter_code
_entity_poly.pdbx_strand_id
1 'polypeptide(L)' 'MLDCKPVDTPMDPNVKLQQNQGEPYPDPCRYRRLAGKLNYLTISRPDILFAVSVVSQFLNSPCDSHWNAVVRIL' A
#
# COMPACT_ATOMS: atom_id res chain seq x y z
N MET A 1 3.13 -14.38 15.86
CA MET A 1 1.96 -13.49 15.74
C MET A 1 1.51 -13.06 17.14
N LEU A 2 2.43 -12.50 17.94
CA LEU A 2 2.19 -12.20 19.37
C LEU A 2 2.64 -10.78 19.77
N ASP A 3 3.24 -10.00 18.85
CA ASP A 3 3.80 -8.67 19.13
C ASP A 3 3.45 -7.64 18.04
N CYS A 4 2.28 -7.75 17.41
CA CYS A 4 1.81 -6.71 16.51
C CYS A 4 1.17 -5.60 17.36
N LYS A 5 1.90 -4.50 17.58
CA LYS A 5 1.33 -3.28 18.16
C LYS A 5 0.17 -2.83 17.26
N PRO A 6 -1.05 -2.68 17.78
CA PRO A 6 -2.16 -2.19 16.98
C PRO A 6 -1.80 -0.79 16.49
N VAL A 7 -1.74 -0.62 15.18
CA VAL A 7 -1.64 0.69 14.54
C VAL A 7 -3.07 1.12 14.25
N ASP A 8 -3.49 2.26 14.82
CA ASP A 8 -4.86 2.79 14.68
C ASP A 8 -5.26 3.07 13.22
N THR A 9 -4.29 3.37 12.36
CA THR A 9 -4.54 3.68 10.95
C THR A 9 -3.56 2.96 10.02
N PRO A 10 -4.05 2.07 9.13
CA PRO A 10 -3.19 1.32 8.20
C PRO A 10 -2.47 2.23 7.19
N MET A 11 -2.90 3.48 7.06
CA MET A 11 -2.28 4.49 6.24
C MET A 11 -2.48 5.87 6.89
N ASP A 12 -1.45 6.70 6.88
CA ASP A 12 -1.54 8.07 7.38
C ASP A 12 -2.31 8.93 6.36
N PRO A 13 -3.46 9.53 6.72
CA PRO A 13 -4.26 10.33 5.80
C PRO A 13 -3.56 11.62 5.34
N ASN A 14 -2.48 12.05 6.01
CA ASN A 14 -1.69 13.22 5.61
C ASN A 14 -0.56 12.88 4.63
N VAL A 15 -0.28 11.58 4.39
CA VAL A 15 0.69 11.18 3.37
C VAL A 15 0.05 11.36 2.00
N LYS A 16 0.36 12.50 1.37
CA LYS A 16 0.04 12.76 -0.03
C LYS A 16 0.99 11.92 -0.89
N LEU A 17 0.59 10.69 -1.24
CA LEU A 17 1.27 9.92 -2.27
C LEU A 17 1.13 10.68 -3.59
N GLN A 18 2.24 11.23 -4.07
CA GLN A 18 2.30 11.98 -5.30
C GLN A 18 2.86 11.11 -6.42
N GLN A 19 2.21 11.15 -7.58
CA GLN A 19 2.52 10.32 -8.74
C GLN A 19 3.95 10.47 -9.26
N ASN A 20 4.63 11.58 -8.94
CA ASN A 20 5.97 11.94 -9.42
C ASN A 20 6.97 12.29 -8.29
N GLN A 21 6.71 11.90 -7.04
CA GLN A 21 7.70 12.07 -5.96
C GLN A 21 8.43 10.76 -5.68
N GLY A 22 9.64 10.67 -6.23
CA GLY A 22 10.62 9.65 -5.90
C GLY A 22 11.08 8.83 -7.09
N GLU A 23 12.03 7.93 -6.81
CA GLU A 23 12.57 7.02 -7.82
C GLU A 23 11.53 5.95 -8.20
N PRO A 24 11.48 5.55 -9.49
CA PRO A 24 10.66 4.44 -9.94
C PRO A 24 11.01 3.17 -9.18
N TYR A 25 9.99 2.44 -8.73
CA TYR A 25 10.22 1.17 -8.05
C TYR A 25 10.79 0.14 -9.05
N PRO A 26 11.93 -0.50 -8.76
CA PRO A 26 12.65 -1.33 -9.73
C PRO A 26 11.89 -2.59 -10.17
N ASP A 27 10.93 -3.06 -9.39
CA ASP A 27 10.13 -4.27 -9.70
C ASP A 27 8.61 -4.01 -9.65
N PRO A 28 8.02 -3.45 -10.72
CA PRO A 28 6.58 -3.19 -10.77
C PRO A 28 5.73 -4.47 -10.74
N CYS A 29 6.29 -5.64 -11.05
CA CYS A 29 5.58 -6.92 -10.93
C CYS A 29 5.38 -7.31 -9.47
N ARG A 30 6.41 -7.14 -8.64
CA ARG A 30 6.31 -7.38 -7.19
C ARG A 30 5.31 -6.43 -6.52
N TYR A 31 5.31 -5.16 -6.91
CA TYR A 31 4.31 -4.19 -6.45
C TYR A 31 2.89 -4.66 -6.77
N ARG A 32 2.61 -4.97 -8.05
CA ARG A 32 1.28 -5.43 -8.50
C ARG A 32 0.83 -6.71 -7.80
N ARG A 33 1.74 -7.67 -7.60
CA ARG A 33 1.43 -8.92 -6.89
C ARG A 33 1.01 -8.66 -5.44
N LEU A 34 1.68 -7.74 -4.75
CA LEU A 34 1.36 -7.43 -3.37
C LEU A 34 0.06 -6.62 -3.25
N ALA A 35 -0.13 -5.62 -4.12
CA ALA A 35 -1.38 -4.87 -4.20
C ALA A 35 -2.58 -5.80 -4.50
N GLY A 36 -2.41 -6.81 -5.35
CA GLY A 36 -3.44 -7.83 -5.59
C GLY A 36 -3.79 -8.66 -4.35
N LYS A 37 -2.78 -9.05 -3.55
CA LYS A 37 -3.01 -9.75 -2.28
C LYS A 37 -3.74 -8.87 -1.26
N LEU A 38 -3.36 -7.59 -1.18
CA LEU A 38 -4.03 -6.63 -0.31
C LEU A 38 -5.49 -6.42 -0.72
N ASN A 39 -5.77 -6.31 -2.03
CA ASN A 39 -7.13 -6.24 -2.56
C ASN A 39 -7.97 -7.46 -2.12
N TYR A 40 -7.40 -8.67 -2.17
CA TYR A 40 -8.09 -9.85 -1.65
C TYR A 40 -8.34 -9.76 -0.14
N LEU A 41 -7.37 -9.26 0.63
CA LEU A 41 -7.48 -9.09 2.07
C LEU A 41 -8.60 -8.13 2.48
N THR A 42 -8.96 -7.16 1.63
CA THR A 42 -10.07 -6.22 1.93
C THR A 42 -11.42 -6.92 2.14
N ILE A 43 -11.59 -8.14 1.62
CA ILE A 43 -12.81 -8.94 1.77
C ILE A 43 -13.06 -9.30 3.25
N SER A 44 -12.00 -9.65 3.99
CA SER A 44 -12.09 -9.98 5.42
C SER A 44 -11.72 -8.82 6.34
N ARG A 45 -11.06 -7.79 5.80
CA ARG A 45 -10.51 -6.63 6.51
C ARG A 45 -10.89 -5.32 5.81
N PRO A 46 -12.10 -4.79 6.02
CA PRO A 46 -12.53 -3.53 5.42
C PRO A 46 -11.79 -2.31 6.00
N ASP A 47 -11.12 -2.46 7.15
CA ASP A 47 -10.28 -1.45 7.80
C ASP A 47 -9.17 -0.92 6.89
N ILE A 48 -8.65 -1.74 5.98
CA ILE A 48 -7.56 -1.38 5.06
C ILE A 48 -8.05 -0.96 3.66
N LEU A 49 -9.36 -1.03 3.37
CA LEU A 49 -9.91 -0.83 2.02
C LEU A 49 -9.51 0.51 1.42
N PHE A 50 -9.56 1.58 2.21
CA PHE A 50 -9.16 2.92 1.78
C PHE A 50 -7.68 2.95 1.35
N ALA A 51 -6.79 2.42 2.19
CA ALA A 51 -5.37 2.40 1.93
C ALA A 51 -5.02 1.60 0.67
N VAL A 52 -5.66 0.44 0.50
CA VAL A 52 -5.49 -0.42 -0.69
C VAL A 52 -6.00 0.27 -1.96
N SER A 53 -7.09 1.03 -1.86
CA SER A 53 -7.65 1.79 -2.98
C SER A 53 -6.70 2.91 -3.45
N VAL A 54 -6.01 3.56 -2.52
CA VAL A 54 -5.02 4.60 -2.85
C VAL A 54 -3.79 3.99 -3.55
N VAL A 55 -3.18 2.94 -2.98
CA VAL A 55 -1.99 2.31 -3.59
C VAL A 55 -2.29 1.66 -4.95
N SER A 56 -3.53 1.23 -5.17
CA SER A 56 -3.97 0.67 -6.47
C SER A 56 -4.01 1.71 -7.60
N GLN A 57 -4.01 3.01 -7.30
CA GLN A 57 -3.94 4.06 -8.33
C GLN A 57 -2.55 4.15 -8.98
N PHE A 58 -1.51 3.63 -8.32
CA PHE A 58 -0.11 3.73 -8.74
C PHE A 58 0.44 2.44 -9.38
N LEU A 59 -0.43 1.51 -9.82
CA LEU A 59 -0.01 0.23 -10.40
C LEU A 59 0.78 0.36 -11.72
N ASN A 60 0.56 1.44 -12.47
CA ASN A 60 1.22 1.68 -13.76
C ASN A 60 2.64 2.21 -13.61
N SER A 61 2.90 3.01 -12.57
CA SER A 61 4.20 3.62 -12.31
C SER A 61 4.43 3.70 -10.79
N PRO A 62 4.75 2.57 -10.14
CA PRO A 62 5.05 2.57 -8.71
C PRO A 62 6.38 3.26 -8.43
N CYS A 63 6.49 3.82 -7.22
CA CYS A 63 7.68 4.49 -6.70
C CYS A 63 8.03 3.87 -5.34
N ASP A 64 9.23 4.11 -4.82
CA ASP A 64 9.62 3.60 -3.50
C ASP A 64 8.70 4.07 -2.37
N SER A 65 8.19 5.30 -2.46
CA SER A 65 7.18 5.86 -1.55
C SER A 65 5.88 5.06 -1.56
N HIS A 66 5.42 4.65 -2.74
CA HIS A 66 4.26 3.78 -2.92
C HIS A 66 4.50 2.39 -2.33
N TRP A 67 5.69 1.81 -2.53
CA TRP A 67 6.04 0.52 -1.95
C TRP A 67 6.06 0.55 -0.42
N ASN A 68 6.63 1.59 0.18
CA ASN A 68 6.62 1.77 1.63
C ASN A 68 5.20 1.87 2.19
N ALA A 69 4.29 2.54 1.49
CA ALA A 69 2.88 2.57 1.87
C ALA A 69 2.24 1.18 1.82
N VAL A 70 2.48 0.40 0.76
CA VAL A 70 1.98 -0.98 0.63
C VAL A 70 2.50 -1.89 1.75
N VAL A 71 3.78 -1.76 2.12
CA VAL A 71 4.38 -2.54 3.22
C VAL A 71 3.81 -2.15 4.57
N ARG A 72 3.47 -0.87 4.79
CA ARG A 72 2.87 -0.38 6.04
C ARG A 72 1.43 -0.86 6.27
N ILE A 73 0.69 -1.18 5.21
CA ILE A 73 -0.67 -1.74 5.30
C ILE A 73 -0.66 -3.19 5.82
N LEU A 74 0.45 -3.91 5.59
CA LEU A 74 0.60 -5.33 5.93
C LEU A 74 0.83 -5.54 7.43
#